data_AF-A0A3E2NFN1-F1
#
_entry.id   AF-A0A3E2NFN1-F1
#
_cell.length_a   1.000
_cell.length_b   1.000
_cell.length_c   1.000
_cell.angle_alpha   90.00
_cell.angle_beta   90.00
_cell.angle_gamma   90.00
#
_symmetry.space_group_name_H-M   'P 1'
#
loop_
_entity.id
_entity.type
_entity.pdbx_description
1 polymer ?
#
loop_
_entity_poly.entity_id
_entity_poly.type
_entity_poly.pdbx_seq_one_letter_code
_entity_poly.pdbx_strand_id
1 'polypeptide(L)'
;MRVYLKREKSGVNATGEYNAETKELTVLKGSTVCDRIAYSDKFRGANTVEKYRNETVNDGVVKKDITFKSASTAANFVTGSSTNGLVAWKDGNGKKLKEALAEIAEVK
;
A
#
# COMPACT_ATOMS: atom_id res chain seq x y z
N MET A 1 -12.31 1.52 -5.47
CA MET A 1 -11.53 1.87 -6.68
C MET A 1 -10.21 1.10 -6.70
N ARG A 2 -9.73 0.70 -7.87
CA ARG A 2 -8.45 -0.01 -8.00
C ARG A 2 -7.27 0.96 -8.01
N VAL A 3 -6.22 0.61 -7.28
CA VAL A 3 -5.02 1.43 -7.11
C VAL A 3 -3.74 0.60 -7.27
N TYR A 4 -2.66 1.27 -7.58
CA TYR A 4 -1.36 0.70 -7.88
C TYR A 4 -0.27 1.46 -7.15
N LEU A 5 0.74 0.75 -6.65
CA LEU A 5 1.93 1.33 -6.05
C LEU A 5 3.14 0.66 -6.67
N LYS A 6 3.89 1.42 -7.47
CA LYS A 6 5.10 0.97 -8.15
C LYS A 6 6.28 1.81 -7.71
N ARG A 7 7.40 1.18 -7.34
CA ARG A 7 8.70 1.82 -7.12
C ARG A 7 9.80 0.96 -7.71
N GLU A 8 10.30 1.38 -8.86
CA GLU A 8 11.31 0.63 -9.63
C GLU A 8 12.60 0.41 -8.82
N LYS A 9 13.09 1.45 -8.14
CA LYS A 9 14.34 1.40 -7.35
C LYS A 9 14.31 0.39 -6.20
N SER A 10 13.11 0.05 -5.69
CA SER A 10 12.95 -0.88 -4.57
C SER A 10 12.21 -2.16 -4.96
N GLY A 11 12.06 -2.44 -6.27
CA GLY A 11 11.38 -3.64 -6.77
C GLY A 11 9.90 -3.75 -6.44
N VAL A 12 9.26 -2.68 -5.99
CA VAL A 12 7.89 -2.71 -5.50
C VAL A 12 6.92 -2.62 -6.68
N ASN A 13 5.95 -3.54 -6.72
CA ASN A 13 4.85 -3.53 -7.67
C ASN A 13 3.61 -4.14 -7.02
N ALA A 14 2.79 -3.30 -6.39
CA ALA A 14 1.58 -3.73 -5.70
C ALA A 14 0.32 -3.23 -6.37
N THR A 15 -0.71 -4.06 -6.33
CA THR A 15 -2.07 -3.71 -6.70
C THR A 15 -2.96 -3.77 -5.46
N GLY A 16 -3.88 -2.83 -5.34
CA GLY A 16 -4.85 -2.83 -4.25
C GLY A 16 -6.22 -2.33 -4.65
N GLU A 17 -7.18 -2.56 -3.78
CA GLU A 17 -8.53 -2.03 -3.85
C GLU A 17 -8.76 -1.09 -2.68
N TYR A 18 -9.02 0.17 -2.99
CA TYR A 18 -9.31 1.20 -2.01
C TYR A 18 -10.81 1.44 -1.90
N ASN A 19 -11.35 1.39 -0.69
CA ASN A 19 -12.73 1.75 -0.39
C ASN A 19 -12.76 3.21 0.11
N ALA A 20 -13.44 4.09 -0.62
CA ALA A 20 -13.51 5.52 -0.27
C ALA A 20 -14.41 5.80 0.94
N GLU A 21 -15.38 4.93 1.24
CA GLU A 21 -16.31 5.09 2.35
C GLU A 21 -15.65 4.64 3.66
N THR A 22 -15.06 3.44 3.68
CA THR A 22 -14.40 2.89 4.88
C THR A 22 -12.95 3.35 5.03
N LYS A 23 -12.36 3.94 3.98
CA LYS A 23 -10.94 4.32 3.87
C LYS A 23 -9.95 3.13 3.93
N GLU A 24 -10.48 1.92 3.82
CA GLU A 24 -9.70 0.70 3.84
C GLU A 24 -9.01 0.47 2.49
N LEU A 25 -7.88 -0.22 2.54
CA LEU A 25 -7.15 -0.63 1.35
C LEU A 25 -6.76 -2.09 1.45
N THR A 26 -7.24 -2.89 0.50
CA THR A 26 -6.89 -4.30 0.36
C THR A 26 -5.75 -4.45 -0.64
N VAL A 27 -4.59 -4.91 -0.19
CA VAL A 27 -3.48 -5.28 -1.09
C VAL A 27 -3.76 -6.68 -1.63
N LEU A 28 -3.78 -6.82 -2.95
CA LEU A 28 -4.15 -8.06 -3.61
C LEU A 28 -2.98 -9.05 -3.69
N LYS A 29 -3.31 -10.34 -3.70
CA LYS A 29 -2.37 -11.43 -3.96
C LYS A 29 -1.62 -11.22 -5.28
N GLY A 30 -0.37 -11.66 -5.31
CA GLY A 30 0.55 -11.44 -6.44
C GLY A 30 1.24 -10.06 -6.43
N SER A 31 0.92 -9.18 -5.48
CA SER A 31 1.65 -7.93 -5.29
C SER A 31 3.07 -8.18 -4.80
N THR A 32 4.05 -7.46 -5.36
CA THR A 32 5.45 -7.49 -4.93
C THR A 32 5.73 -6.37 -3.93
N VAL A 33 6.28 -6.74 -2.77
CA VAL A 33 6.70 -5.83 -1.70
C VAL A 33 8.21 -5.60 -1.75
N CYS A 34 8.69 -4.51 -1.15
CA CYS A 34 10.12 -4.26 -0.98
C CYS A 34 10.73 -5.30 -0.04
N ASP A 35 11.87 -5.89 -0.39
CA ASP A 35 12.53 -6.92 0.43
C ASP A 35 12.91 -6.41 1.82
N ARG A 36 13.34 -5.15 1.89
CA ARG A 36 13.79 -4.54 3.15
C ARG A 36 12.65 -3.84 3.90
N ILE A 37 12.66 -4.00 5.23
CA ILE A 37 11.95 -3.14 6.17
C ILE A 37 12.97 -2.19 6.80
N ALA A 38 12.66 -0.89 6.82
CA ALA A 38 13.48 0.11 7.50
C ALA A 38 13.19 0.04 9.00
N TYR A 39 14.22 -0.13 9.84
CA TYR A 39 14.07 -0.03 11.29
C TYR A 39 14.68 1.30 11.71
N SER A 40 13.83 2.24 12.16
CA SER A 40 14.25 3.54 12.64
C SER A 40 13.25 4.07 13.65
N ASP A 41 13.68 4.91 14.59
CA ASP A 41 12.80 5.50 15.61
C ASP A 41 11.62 6.29 15.02
N LYS A 42 11.80 6.77 13.78
CA LYS A 42 10.79 7.53 13.03
C LYS A 42 9.74 6.62 12.37
N PHE A 43 10.01 5.33 12.20
CA PHE A 43 9.08 4.35 11.63
C PHE A 43 8.69 3.29 12.65
N ARG A 44 7.79 3.68 13.56
CA ARG A 44 7.23 2.81 14.61
C ARG A 44 6.41 1.62 14.07
N GLY A 45 6.09 1.61 12.77
CA GLY A 45 5.33 0.55 12.12
C GLY A 45 6.14 -0.67 11.66
N ALA A 46 7.47 -0.67 11.83
CA ALA A 46 8.34 -1.72 11.31
C ALA A 46 7.94 -3.13 11.79
N ASN A 47 7.79 -3.31 13.11
CA ASN A 47 7.44 -4.62 13.71
C ASN A 47 6.07 -5.12 13.24
N THR A 48 5.11 -4.21 13.06
CA THR A 48 3.78 -4.57 12.54
C THR A 48 3.87 -5.01 11.08
N VAL A 49 4.64 -4.30 10.24
CA VAL A 49 4.86 -4.69 8.84
C VAL A 49 5.55 -6.04 8.75
N GLU A 50 6.57 -6.28 9.57
CA GLU A 50 7.27 -7.55 9.65
C GLU A 50 6.32 -8.70 9.99
N LYS A 51 5.49 -8.54 11.04
CA LYS A 51 4.49 -9.54 11.42
C LYS A 51 3.55 -9.88 10.26
N TYR A 52 2.97 -8.87 9.61
CA TYR A 52 2.08 -9.11 8.47
C TYR A 52 2.80 -9.81 7.32
N ARG A 53 4.05 -9.42 7.02
CA ARG A 53 4.82 -10.04 5.93
C ARG A 53 5.16 -11.50 6.23
N ASN A 54 5.53 -11.83 7.46
CA ASN A 54 5.80 -13.22 7.85
C ASN A 54 4.58 -14.14 7.65
N GLU A 55 3.37 -13.61 7.83
CA GLU A 55 2.13 -14.38 7.68
C GLU A 55 1.58 -14.40 6.25
N THR A 56 1.92 -13.41 5.42
CA THR A 56 1.22 -13.14 4.15
C THR A 56 2.10 -12.98 2.93
N VAL A 57 3.42 -12.93 3.08
CA VAL A 57 4.39 -12.72 2.00
C VAL A 57 5.35 -13.90 1.92
N ASN A 58 5.71 -14.29 0.71
CA ASN A 58 6.77 -15.25 0.44
C ASN A 58 7.58 -14.81 -0.76
N ASP A 59 8.90 -14.88 -0.64
CA ASP A 59 9.82 -14.48 -1.71
C ASP A 59 9.47 -13.08 -2.27
N GLY A 60 9.10 -12.14 -1.38
CA GLY A 60 8.69 -10.78 -1.74
C GLY A 60 7.29 -10.64 -2.36
N VAL A 61 6.52 -11.73 -2.49
CA VAL A 61 5.18 -11.74 -3.11
C VAL A 61 4.07 -12.01 -2.09
N VAL A 62 3.02 -11.20 -2.13
CA VAL A 62 1.81 -11.35 -1.30
C VAL A 62 1.03 -12.61 -1.73
N LYS A 63 0.83 -13.56 -0.81
CA LYS A 63 0.17 -14.85 -1.04
C LYS A 63 -1.37 -14.79 -0.97
N LYS A 64 -1.92 -13.87 -0.19
CA LYS A 64 -3.37 -13.71 0.02
C LYS A 64 -3.72 -12.23 0.14
N ASP A 65 -4.95 -11.89 -0.23
CA ASP A 65 -5.44 -10.53 -0.09
C ASP A 65 -5.43 -10.12 1.39
N ILE A 66 -4.97 -8.91 1.65
CA ILE A 66 -4.83 -8.38 3.02
C ILE A 66 -5.38 -6.95 3.08
N THR A 67 -6.36 -6.76 3.95
CA THR A 67 -7.04 -5.48 4.15
C THR A 67 -6.41 -4.69 5.28
N PHE A 68 -6.15 -3.41 5.03
CA PHE A 68 -5.65 -2.46 6.01
C PHE A 68 -6.66 -1.34 6.22
N LYS A 69 -6.72 -0.84 7.46
CA LYS A 69 -7.60 0.27 7.86
C LYS A 69 -7.27 1.62 7.19
N SER A 70 -6.16 1.71 6.48
CA SER A 70 -5.79 2.93 5.76
C SER A 70 -4.85 2.65 4.59
N ALA A 71 -4.89 3.54 3.60
CA ALA A 71 -3.96 3.54 2.48
C ALA A 71 -2.48 3.66 2.92
N SER A 72 -2.20 4.40 4.00
CA SER A 72 -0.83 4.58 4.51
C SER A 72 -0.31 3.31 5.16
N THR A 73 -1.13 2.59 5.93
CA THR A 73 -0.73 1.29 6.51
C THR A 73 -0.44 0.28 5.40
N ALA A 74 -1.29 0.21 4.37
CA ALA A 74 -1.04 -0.61 3.19
C ALA A 74 0.24 -0.21 2.45
N ALA A 75 0.50 1.08 2.29
CA ALA A 75 1.72 1.57 1.65
C ALA A 75 2.96 1.15 2.45
N ASN A 76 2.95 1.32 3.77
CA ASN A 76 4.04 0.91 4.64
C ASN A 76 4.30 -0.60 4.56
N PHE A 77 3.24 -1.42 4.50
CA PHE A 77 3.36 -2.86 4.32
C PHE A 77 4.06 -3.20 3.00
N VAL A 78 3.71 -2.52 1.92
CA VAL A 78 4.31 -2.75 0.60
C VAL A 78 5.75 -2.22 0.53
N THR A 79 6.03 -1.01 1.05
CA THR A 79 7.32 -0.34 0.88
C THR A 79 8.31 -0.59 2.01
N GLY A 80 7.90 -1.26 3.09
CA GLY A 80 8.73 -1.54 4.27
C GLY A 80 9.19 -0.27 5.01
N SER A 81 8.54 0.87 4.79
CA SER A 81 9.01 2.18 5.25
C SER A 81 7.86 3.17 5.38
N SER A 82 8.02 4.20 6.21
CA SER A 82 7.01 5.25 6.37
C SER A 82 6.71 5.92 5.03
N THR A 83 5.50 5.72 4.53
CA THR A 83 5.04 6.16 3.22
C THR A 83 3.66 6.79 3.32
N ASN A 84 3.52 7.97 2.72
CA ASN A 84 2.22 8.62 2.58
C ASN A 84 1.38 7.87 1.53
N GLY A 85 0.40 7.09 1.98
CA GLY A 85 -0.43 6.26 1.10
C GLY A 85 -1.25 7.06 0.10
N LEU A 86 -1.74 8.24 0.47
CA LEU A 86 -2.55 9.07 -0.44
C LEU A 86 -1.74 9.62 -1.63
N VAL A 87 -0.40 9.64 -1.53
CA VAL A 87 0.50 10.06 -2.60
C VAL A 87 1.11 8.87 -3.33
N ALA A 88 1.43 7.79 -2.61
CA ALA A 88 2.11 6.63 -3.15
C ALA A 88 1.20 5.73 -3.99
N TRP A 89 -0.05 5.54 -3.55
CA TRP A 89 -1.05 4.83 -4.32
C TRP A 89 -1.57 5.72 -5.45
N LYS A 90 -1.66 5.15 -6.64
CA LYS A 90 -2.15 5.81 -7.85
C LYS A 90 -3.32 5.04 -8.45
N ASP A 91 -4.23 5.72 -9.11
CA ASP A 91 -5.29 5.07 -9.88
C ASP A 91 -4.75 4.45 -11.19
N GLY A 92 -5.65 3.91 -12.02
CA GLY A 92 -5.29 3.34 -13.32
C GLY A 92 -4.70 4.33 -14.32
N ASN A 93 -4.93 5.64 -14.12
CA ASN A 93 -4.40 6.71 -14.96
C ASN A 93 -3.05 7.25 -14.42
N GLY A 94 -2.54 6.69 -13.32
CA GLY A 94 -1.31 7.14 -12.68
C GLY A 94 -1.46 8.38 -11.80
N LYS A 95 -2.69 8.83 -11.56
CA LYS A 95 -3.04 9.97 -10.71
C LYS A 95 -2.99 9.56 -9.24
N LYS A 96 -2.54 10.43 -8.33
CA LYS A 96 -2.41 10.07 -6.91
C LYS A 96 -3.79 9.84 -6.29
N LEU A 97 -3.87 8.90 -5.34
CA LEU A 97 -5.11 8.59 -4.64
C LEU A 97 -5.74 9.84 -4.00
N LYS A 98 -4.95 10.74 -3.42
CA LYS A 98 -5.43 12.03 -2.87
C LYS A 98 -6.25 12.81 -3.91
N GLU A 99 -5.72 12.90 -5.12
CA GLU A 99 -6.28 13.72 -6.19
C GLU A 99 -7.50 13.03 -6.82
N ALA A 100 -7.50 11.69 -6.92
CA ALA A 100 -8.65 10.92 -7.37
C ALA A 100 -9.83 11.00 -6.37
N LEU A 101 -9.55 11.03 -5.07
CA LEU A 101 -10.58 11.18 -4.04
C LEU A 101 -11.20 12.58 -4.03
N ALA A 102 -10.42 13.62 -4.34
CA ALA A 102 -10.93 14.99 -4.46
C ALA A 102 -11.96 15.09 -5.59
N GLU A 103 -11.67 14.52 -6.77
CA GLU A 103 -12.62 14.52 -7.89
C GLU A 103 -13.90 13.75 -7.57
N ILE A 104 -13.80 12.60 -6.89
CA ILE A 104 -14.99 11.84 -6.47
C ILE A 104 -15.87 12.67 -5.52
N ALA A 105 -15.27 13.51 -4.67
CA ALA A 105 -16.00 14.36 -3.75
C ALA A 105 -16.62 15.59 -4.44
N GLU A 106 -16.04 16.09 -5.53
CA GLU A 106 -16.58 17.22 -6.31
C GLU A 106 -17.74 16.82 -7.23
N VAL A 107 -17.87 15.51 -7.54
CA VAL A 107 -18.96 14.97 -8.38
C VAL A 107 -20.18 14.51 -7.56
N LYS A 108 -20.07 14.47 -6.23
CA LYS A 108 -21.16 14.13 -5.30
C LYS A 108 -21.89 15.38 -4.82
#